data_AF-A0A349AMV5-F1
#
_entry.id   AF-A0A349AMV5-F1
#
_cell.length_a   1.000
_cell.length_b   1.000
_cell.length_c   1.000
_cell.angle_alpha   90.00
_cell.angle_beta   90.00
_cell.angle_gamma   90.00
#
_symmetry.space_group_name_H-M   'P 1'
#
loop_
_entity.id
_entity.type
_entity.pdbx_description
1 polymer ?
#
loop_
_entity_poly.entity_id
_entity_poly.type
_entity_poly.pdbx_seq_one_letter_code
_entity_poly.pdbx_strand_id
1 'polypeptide(L)'
;SARELKKSLLYYYNDYFLQDGLHSSEVKSLVFGTSADKDVTGIIGELAPLFNQIIVTRSAHPRSMEISILEEEINRLGLEVKSAEDVVKAIELAKQQALNRGLICITGSLFVAGEAVGYLNPG
;
A
#
# COMPACT_ATOMS: atom_id res chain seq x y z
N SER A 1 -1.85 12.76 6.68
CA SER A 1 -2.99 12.58 5.75
C SER A 1 -2.48 11.96 4.45
N ALA A 2 -3.35 11.46 3.56
CA ALA A 2 -2.94 10.87 2.27
C ALA A 2 -2.12 11.85 1.40
N ARG A 3 -2.45 13.14 1.44
CA ARG A 3 -1.71 14.21 0.74
C ARG A 3 -0.27 14.38 1.23
N GLU A 4 -0.04 14.34 2.53
CA GLU A 4 1.33 14.42 3.09
C GLU A 4 2.14 13.16 2.79
N LEU A 5 1.50 11.99 2.79
CA LEU A 5 2.13 10.76 2.35
C LEU A 5 2.51 10.83 0.87
N LYS A 6 1.61 11.31 0.00
CA LYS A 6 1.87 11.53 -1.43
C LYS A 6 3.08 12.44 -1.65
N LYS A 7 3.17 13.58 -0.93
CA LYS A 7 4.33 14.48 -0.99
C LYS A 7 5.62 13.78 -0.57
N SER A 8 5.57 13.02 0.52
CA SER A 8 6.73 12.26 1.03
C SER A 8 7.18 11.21 0.01
N LEU A 9 6.24 10.44 -0.55
CA LEU A 9 6.51 9.44 -1.58
C LEU A 9 7.14 10.08 -2.83
N LEU A 10 6.65 11.23 -3.28
CA LEU A 10 7.24 11.95 -4.42
C LEU A 10 8.65 12.46 -4.11
N TYR A 11 8.88 12.97 -2.90
CA TYR A 11 10.21 13.37 -2.46
C TYR A 11 11.19 12.19 -2.47
N TYR A 12 10.83 11.09 -1.79
CA TYR A 12 11.64 9.88 -1.79
C TYR A 12 11.85 9.32 -3.18
N TYR A 13 10.81 9.34 -4.03
CA TYR A 13 10.93 8.83 -5.39
C TYR A 13 11.94 9.63 -6.21
N ASN A 14 11.88 10.96 -6.12
CA ASN A 14 12.82 11.83 -6.82
C ASN A 14 14.25 11.66 -6.31
N ASP A 15 14.44 11.45 -5.01
CA ASP A 15 15.77 11.33 -4.41
C ASP A 15 16.39 9.93 -4.64
N TYR A 16 15.59 8.86 -4.49
CA TYR A 16 16.06 7.48 -4.62
C TYR A 16 16.15 6.98 -6.06
N PHE A 17 15.17 7.29 -6.92
CA PHE A 17 15.05 6.64 -8.23
C PHE A 17 15.53 7.50 -9.41
N LEU A 18 15.48 8.83 -9.33
CA LEU A 18 15.96 9.68 -10.43
C LEU A 18 17.49 9.80 -10.48
N GLN A 19 18.22 9.45 -9.42
CA GLN A 19 19.68 9.44 -9.43
C GLN A 19 20.29 8.22 -10.14
N ASP A 20 19.55 7.11 -10.32
CA ASP A 20 20.07 5.86 -10.90
C ASP A 20 19.73 5.67 -12.39
N GLY A 21 19.09 6.67 -13.02
CA GLY A 21 18.63 6.59 -14.41
C GLY A 21 17.37 5.73 -14.56
N LEU A 22 16.33 6.26 -15.22
CA LEU A 22 15.02 5.61 -15.34
C LEU A 22 15.12 4.14 -15.79
N HIS A 23 14.86 3.20 -14.89
CA HIS A 23 14.55 1.83 -15.24
C HIS A 23 13.03 1.64 -15.26
N SER A 24 12.47 1.51 -16.46
CA SER A 24 11.04 1.34 -16.77
C SER A 24 10.39 0.06 -16.19
N SER A 25 11.09 -0.70 -15.33
CA SER A 25 10.71 -2.04 -14.87
C SER A 25 10.40 -2.13 -13.36
N GLU A 26 10.36 -1.02 -12.64
CA GLU A 26 10.17 -1.02 -11.18
C GLU A 26 8.69 -1.00 -10.81
N VAL A 27 8.22 -2.09 -10.19
CA VAL A 27 6.84 -2.20 -9.72
C VAL A 27 6.69 -1.49 -8.38
N LYS A 28 5.80 -0.50 -8.34
CA LYS A 28 5.38 0.19 -7.11
C LYS A 28 4.08 -0.42 -6.61
N SER A 29 4.13 -1.03 -5.44
CA SER A 29 2.99 -1.68 -4.79
C SER A 29 2.51 -0.86 -3.61
N LEU A 30 1.21 -0.59 -3.55
CA LEU A 30 0.55 -0.07 -2.36
C LEU A 30 -0.06 -1.24 -1.58
N VAL A 31 0.41 -1.50 -0.37
CA VAL A 31 -0.25 -2.38 0.61
C VAL A 31 -1.08 -1.49 1.53
N PHE A 32 -2.41 -1.63 1.47
CA PHE A 32 -3.35 -0.74 2.14
C PHE A 32 -4.30 -1.50 3.05
N GLY A 33 -4.36 -1.09 4.30
CA GLY A 33 -5.43 -1.47 5.21
C GLY A 33 -5.74 -0.33 6.16
N THR A 34 -7.02 -0.10 6.44
CA THR A 34 -7.46 1.07 7.23
C THR A 34 -8.53 0.68 8.25
N SER A 35 -8.81 1.59 9.18
CA SER A 35 -9.95 1.44 10.08
C SER A 35 -11.28 1.71 9.39
N ALA A 36 -12.36 1.10 9.87
CA ALA A 36 -13.71 1.20 9.29
C ALA A 36 -14.27 2.65 9.20
N ASP A 37 -13.77 3.58 10.01
CA ASP A 37 -14.20 4.98 10.05
C ASP A 37 -13.52 5.89 9.00
N LYS A 38 -12.65 5.35 8.14
CA LYS A 38 -11.86 6.15 7.20
C LYS A 38 -12.49 6.27 5.83
N ASP A 39 -12.27 7.43 5.22
CA ASP A 39 -12.60 7.73 3.82
C ASP A 39 -11.62 7.01 2.88
N VAL A 40 -11.96 5.77 2.50
CA VAL A 40 -11.17 4.95 1.58
C VAL A 40 -11.07 5.63 0.22
N THR A 41 -12.20 6.11 -0.31
CA THR A 41 -12.30 6.74 -1.63
C THR A 41 -11.33 7.92 -1.76
N GLY A 42 -11.34 8.84 -0.78
CA GLY A 42 -10.45 9.99 -0.76
C GLY A 42 -8.98 9.63 -0.58
N ILE A 43 -8.66 8.62 0.24
CA ILE A 43 -7.28 8.16 0.44
C ILE A 43 -6.73 7.50 -0.84
N ILE A 44 -7.50 6.57 -1.41
CA ILE A 44 -7.09 5.83 -2.61
C ILE A 44 -7.02 6.76 -3.82
N GLY A 45 -7.98 7.68 -3.99
CA GLY A 45 -7.94 8.66 -5.08
C GLY A 45 -6.67 9.53 -5.08
N GLU A 46 -6.11 9.81 -3.90
CA GLU A 46 -4.85 10.57 -3.79
C GLU A 46 -3.60 9.73 -4.04
N LEU A 47 -3.61 8.47 -3.59
CA LEU A 47 -2.42 7.59 -3.57
C LEU A 47 -2.31 6.72 -4.82
N ALA A 48 -3.40 6.13 -5.30
CA ALA A 48 -3.42 5.18 -6.42
C ALA A 48 -2.63 5.63 -7.66
N PRO A 49 -2.68 6.92 -8.09
CA PRO A 49 -1.92 7.37 -9.26
C PRO A 49 -0.39 7.21 -9.15
N LEU A 50 0.14 6.98 -7.94
CA LEU A 50 1.58 6.77 -7.73
C LEU A 50 2.01 5.30 -7.86
N PHE A 51 1.08 4.35 -7.85
CA PHE A 51 1.37 2.92 -7.76
C PHE A 51 0.93 2.17 -9.00
N ASN A 52 1.63 1.07 -9.31
CA ASN A 52 1.27 0.17 -10.40
C ASN A 52 0.20 -0.85 -9.98
N GLN A 53 0.10 -1.11 -8.67
CA GLN A 53 -0.88 -2.03 -8.13
C GLN A 53 -1.24 -1.72 -6.69
N ILE A 54 -2.43 -2.16 -6.31
CA ILE A 54 -2.99 -2.00 -4.97
C ILE A 54 -3.29 -3.39 -4.41
N ILE A 55 -2.80 -3.66 -3.21
CA ILE A 55 -3.08 -4.86 -2.43
C ILE A 55 -3.78 -4.39 -1.15
N VAL A 56 -5.03 -4.78 -0.97
CA VAL A 56 -5.75 -4.50 0.27
C VAL A 56 -5.61 -5.63 1.26
N THR A 57 -5.58 -5.26 2.53
CA THR A 57 -5.46 -6.19 3.63
C THR A 57 -6.09 -5.62 4.89
N ARG A 58 -6.11 -6.41 5.96
CA ARG A 58 -6.57 -6.00 7.28
C ARG A 58 -5.57 -6.44 8.34
N SER A 59 -5.42 -5.61 9.37
CA SER A 59 -4.74 -6.00 10.61
C SER A 59 -5.66 -6.84 11.50
N ALA A 60 -5.10 -7.53 12.49
CA ALA A 60 -5.85 -8.28 13.50
C ALA A 60 -6.70 -7.37 14.43
N HIS A 61 -6.54 -6.05 14.33
CA HIS A 61 -7.24 -5.09 15.17
C HIS A 61 -8.77 -5.05 14.90
N PRO A 62 -9.65 -5.01 15.92
CA PRO A 62 -11.11 -5.06 15.74
C PRO A 62 -11.72 -3.92 14.92
N ARG A 63 -11.02 -2.78 14.81
CA ARG A 63 -11.47 -1.64 14.00
C ARG A 63 -11.05 -1.74 12.53
N SER A 64 -10.31 -2.76 12.13
CA SER A 64 -9.94 -2.95 10.72
C SER A 64 -11.18 -3.03 9.85
N MET A 65 -11.17 -2.33 8.72
CA MET A 65 -12.19 -2.48 7.71
C MET A 65 -12.11 -3.89 7.10
N GLU A 66 -13.26 -4.48 6.79
CA GLU A 66 -13.30 -5.76 6.08
C GLU A 66 -12.72 -5.63 4.68
N ILE A 67 -11.99 -6.66 4.24
CA ILE A 67 -11.29 -6.68 2.95
C ILE A 67 -12.29 -6.48 1.80
N SER A 68 -13.45 -7.13 1.87
CA SER A 68 -14.48 -7.02 0.84
C SER A 68 -14.98 -5.57 0.67
N ILE A 69 -15.06 -4.80 1.75
CA ILE A 69 -15.46 -3.38 1.70
C ILE A 69 -14.36 -2.56 1.02
N LEU A 70 -13.09 -2.82 1.36
CA LEU A 70 -11.95 -2.15 0.73
C LEU A 70 -11.91 -2.43 -0.78
N GLU A 71 -12.12 -3.69 -1.17
CA GLU A 71 -12.20 -4.09 -2.58
C GLU A 71 -13.34 -3.37 -3.29
N GLU A 72 -14.54 -3.36 -2.71
CA GLU A 72 -15.72 -2.71 -3.29
C GLU A 72 -15.49 -1.21 -3.51
N GLU A 73 -14.95 -0.50 -2.52
CA GLU A 73 -14.66 0.94 -2.62
C GLU A 73 -13.62 1.27 -3.69
N ILE A 74 -12.59 0.42 -3.86
CA ILE A 74 -11.55 0.62 -4.86
C ILE A 74 -12.07 0.25 -6.26
N ASN A 75 -12.85 -0.82 -6.38
CA ASN A 75 -13.49 -1.21 -7.63
C ASN A 75 -14.47 -0.14 -8.11
N ARG A 76 -15.18 0.55 -7.20
CA ARG A 76 -16.04 1.71 -7.54
C ARG A 76 -15.26 2.87 -8.18
N LEU A 77 -13.96 2.98 -7.93
CA LEU A 77 -13.07 3.95 -8.57
C LEU A 77 -12.56 3.49 -9.94
N GLY A 78 -12.95 2.30 -10.41
CA GLY A 78 -12.47 1.70 -11.66
C GLY A 78 -11.02 1.23 -11.61
N LEU A 79 -10.49 0.98 -10.41
CA LEU A 79 -9.13 0.52 -10.18
C LEU A 79 -9.12 -0.98 -9.92
N GLU A 80 -8.12 -1.68 -10.49
CA GLU A 80 -7.87 -3.07 -10.13
C GLU A 80 -7.23 -3.18 -8.75
N VAL A 81 -7.68 -4.17 -7.97
CA VAL A 81 -7.20 -4.40 -6.60
C VAL A 81 -7.03 -5.90 -6.35
N LYS A 82 -5.94 -6.25 -5.66
CA LYS A 82 -5.72 -7.60 -5.12
C LYS A 82 -6.02 -7.57 -3.62
N SER A 83 -6.38 -8.71 -3.05
CA SER A 83 -6.59 -8.84 -1.62
C SER A 83 -5.68 -9.89 -0.99
N ALA A 84 -5.34 -9.68 0.27
CA ALA A 84 -4.66 -10.64 1.13
C ALA A 84 -5.26 -10.60 2.54
N GLU A 85 -5.52 -11.77 3.12
CA GLU A 85 -6.25 -11.92 4.39
C GLU A 85 -5.57 -11.27 5.60
N ASP A 86 -4.25 -11.09 5.54
CA ASP A 86 -3.43 -10.49 6.58
C ASP A 86 -2.25 -9.70 6.00
N VAL A 87 -1.64 -8.86 6.85
CA VAL A 87 -0.55 -7.96 6.47
C VAL A 87 0.67 -8.71 5.97
N VAL A 88 0.98 -9.89 6.53
CA VAL A 88 2.14 -10.69 6.13
C VAL A 88 1.96 -11.19 4.69
N LYS A 89 0.81 -11.80 4.39
CA LYS A 89 0.49 -12.26 3.04
C LYS A 89 0.44 -11.12 2.03
N ALA A 90 -0.03 -9.94 2.43
CA ALA A 90 -0.02 -8.75 1.58
C ALA A 90 1.41 -8.32 1.22
N ILE A 91 2.32 -8.33 2.20
CA ILE A 91 3.74 -8.02 1.99
C ILE A 91 4.41 -9.04 1.08
N GLU A 92 4.17 -10.33 1.31
CA GLU A 92 4.77 -11.39 0.49
C GLU A 92 4.25 -11.35 -0.96
N LEU A 93 2.95 -11.09 -1.16
CA LEU A 93 2.39 -10.85 -2.49
C LEU A 93 3.04 -9.64 -3.18
N ALA A 94 3.24 -8.55 -2.43
CA ALA A 94 3.89 -7.35 -2.94
C ALA A 94 5.36 -7.62 -3.32
N LYS A 95 6.12 -8.37 -2.51
CA LYS A 95 7.51 -8.75 -2.78
C LYS A 95 7.66 -9.68 -3.98
N GLN A 96 6.73 -10.60 -4.19
CA GLN A 96 6.76 -11.48 -5.37
C GLN A 96 6.67 -10.68 -6.69
N GLN A 97 6.07 -9.49 -6.64
CA GLN A 97 5.84 -8.64 -7.81
C GLN A 97 6.84 -7.48 -7.90
N ALA A 98 7.30 -6.97 -6.76
CA ALA A 98 8.42 -6.06 -6.65
C ALA A 98 9.72 -6.87 -6.78
N LEU A 99 10.21 -7.05 -8.01
CA LEU A 99 11.56 -7.55 -8.29
C LEU A 99 12.64 -6.70 -7.58
N ASN A 100 13.93 -6.97 -7.81
CA ASN A 100 15.08 -6.42 -7.06
C ASN A 100 15.19 -4.87 -6.90
N ARG A 101 14.27 -4.07 -7.46
CA ARG A 101 14.25 -2.60 -7.34
C ARG A 101 12.83 -2.00 -7.18
N GLY A 102 11.82 -2.80 -6.81
CA GLY A 102 10.46 -2.30 -6.61
C GLY A 102 10.27 -1.54 -5.29
N LEU A 103 9.26 -0.67 -5.22
CA LEU A 103 8.84 0.03 -4.00
C LEU A 103 7.59 -0.65 -3.43
N ILE A 104 7.61 -0.96 -2.14
CA ILE A 104 6.41 -1.41 -1.42
C ILE A 104 6.07 -0.36 -0.37
N CYS A 105 4.95 0.34 -0.54
CA CYS A 105 4.43 1.28 0.44
C CYS A 105 3.34 0.61 1.26
N ILE A 106 3.56 0.44 2.56
CA ILE A 106 2.61 -0.15 3.50
C ILE A 106 1.99 0.96 4.34
N THR A 107 0.67 1.15 4.27
CA THR A 107 0.01 2.30 4.90
C THR A 107 -1.49 2.10 5.16
N GLY A 108 -2.15 3.16 5.64
CA GLY A 108 -3.59 3.25 5.91
C GLY A 108 -3.97 3.11 7.38
N SER A 109 -3.17 2.38 8.17
CA SER A 109 -3.42 2.14 9.59
C SER A 109 -2.11 2.01 10.36
N LEU A 110 -2.09 2.54 11.58
CA LEU A 110 -0.98 2.32 12.51
C LEU A 110 -0.84 0.83 12.88
N PHE A 111 -1.95 0.09 12.94
CA PHE A 111 -1.92 -1.35 13.21
C PHE A 111 -1.32 -2.13 12.05
N VAL A 112 -1.67 -1.78 10.81
CA VAL A 112 -1.08 -2.38 9.60
C VAL A 112 0.41 -2.08 9.54
N ALA A 113 0.81 -0.82 9.78
CA ALA A 113 2.23 -0.45 9.84
C ALA A 113 2.97 -1.18 10.96
N GLY A 114 2.35 -1.33 12.14
CA GLY A 114 2.93 -2.03 13.27
C GLY A 114 3.16 -3.53 13.00
N GLU A 115 2.15 -4.22 12.45
CA GLU A 115 2.29 -5.63 12.04
C GLU A 115 3.37 -5.80 10.97
N ALA A 116 3.44 -4.88 10.01
CA ALA A 116 4.48 -4.89 8.99
C ALA A 116 5.88 -4.71 9.58
N VAL A 117 6.07 -3.76 10.51
CA VAL A 117 7.35 -3.54 11.19
C VAL A 117 7.77 -4.79 11.97
N GLY A 118 6.84 -5.42 12.69
CA GLY A 118 7.11 -6.65 13.43
C GLY A 118 7.47 -7.84 12.52
N TYR A 119 6.86 -7.93 11.35
CA TYR A 119 7.19 -8.97 10.37
C TYR A 119 8.53 -8.75 9.68
N LEU A 120 8.84 -7.50 9.29
CA LEU A 120 10.05 -7.16 8.53
C LEU A 120 11.31 -7.07 9.41
N ASN A 121 11.15 -6.84 10.71
CA ASN A 121 12.24 -6.81 11.67
C ASN A 121 12.00 -7.86 12.77
N PRO A 122 12.08 -9.17 12.44
CA PRO A 122 12.16 -10.18 13.48
C PRO A 122 13.47 -9.93 14.21
N GLY A 123 13.39 -9.61 15.50
CA GLY A 123 14.56 -9.30 16.33
C GLY A 123 15.64 -10.37 16.30
#